data_AF-A0A0J6TE18-F1
#
_entry.id   AF-A0A0J6TE18-F1
#
_cell.length_a   1.000
_cell.length_b   1.000
_cell.length_c   1.000
_cell.angle_alpha   90.00
_cell.angle_beta   90.00
_cell.angle_gamma   90.00
#
_symmetry.space_group_name_H-M   'P 1'
#
loop_
_entity.id
_entity.type
_entity.pdbx_description
1 polymer ?
#
loop_
_entity_poly.entity_id
_entity_poly.type
_entity_poly.pdbx_seq_one_letter_code
_entity_poly.pdbx_strand_id
1 'polypeptide(L)' 'RRGLQALLDEAVTEVKLARAHEVWDRRTGQLAPESEEAKATAWANWCEAARTLDLFNVLHPEPVAV' A
#
# COMPACT_ATOMS: atom_id res chain seq x y z
N ARG A 1 4.98 -16.01 5.00
CA ARG A 1 3.58 -15.52 5.14
C ARG A 1 3.41 -14.41 6.18
N ARG A 2 3.49 -14.65 7.50
CA ARG A 2 3.21 -13.59 8.52
C ARG A 2 4.02 -12.29 8.34
N GLY A 3 5.31 -12.39 8.03
CA GLY A 3 6.14 -11.20 7.74
C GLY A 3 5.68 -10.43 6.50
N LEU A 4 5.29 -11.12 5.43
CA LEU A 4 4.76 -10.48 4.21
C LEU A 4 3.38 -9.86 4.45
N GLN A 5 2.56 -10.47 5.31
CA GLN A 5 1.30 -9.86 5.75
C GLN A 5 1.55 -8.57 6.53
N ALA A 6 2.53 -8.56 7.44
CA ALA A 6 2.90 -7.36 8.18
C ALA A 6 3.36 -6.22 7.25
N LEU A 7 4.14 -6.53 6.21
CA LEU A 7 4.53 -5.53 5.19
C LEU A 7 3.33 -4.98 4.42
N LEU A 8 2.35 -5.83 4.09
CA LEU A 8 1.10 -5.38 3.47
C LEU A 8 0.31 -4.47 4.41
N ASP A 9 0.21 -4.82 5.69
CA ASP A 9 -0.50 -4.03 6.71
C ASP A 9 0.17 -2.67 6.94
N GLU A 10 1.51 -2.61 6.92
CA GLU A 10 2.31 -1.40 6.96
C GLU A 10 2.03 -0.50 5.75
N ALA A 11 2.08 -1.05 4.53
CA ALA A 11 1.77 -0.29 3.32
C ALA A 11 0.33 0.23 3.28
N VAL A 12 -0.65 -0.53 3.79
CA VAL A 12 -2.03 -0.04 3.99
C VAL A 12 -2.06 1.14 4.96
N THR A 13 -1.24 1.12 6.00
CA THR A 13 -1.12 2.22 6.97
C THR A 13 -0.53 3.46 6.31
N GLU A 14 0.50 3.32 5.48
CA GLU A 14 1.08 4.43 4.71
C GLU A 14 0.04 5.09 3.79
N VAL A 15 -0.78 4.30 3.09
CA VAL A 15 -1.87 4.85 2.24
C VAL A 15 -2.87 5.65 3.07
N LYS A 16 -3.25 5.15 4.26
CA LYS A 16 -4.16 5.87 5.17
C LYS A 16 -3.53 7.17 5.67
N LEU A 17 -2.25 7.15 6.02
CA LEU A 17 -1.51 8.33 6.47
C LEU A 17 -1.38 9.37 5.35
N ALA A 18 -0.97 8.96 4.15
CA ALA A 18 -0.87 9.84 2.98
C ALA A 18 -2.21 10.52 2.67
N ARG A 19 -3.32 9.80 2.79
CA ARG A 19 -4.67 10.36 2.64
C ARG A 19 -5.08 11.29 3.78
N ALA A 20 -4.74 10.96 5.02
CA ALA A 20 -5.09 11.77 6.19
C ALA A 20 -4.34 13.12 6.22
N HIS A 21 -3.15 13.17 5.64
CA HIS A 21 -2.28 14.35 5.61
C HIS A 21 -2.22 15.03 4.24
N GLU A 22 -3.13 14.71 3.33
CA GLU A 22 -3.12 15.28 2.00
C GLU A 22 -3.45 16.79 2.03
N VAL A 23 -2.65 17.57 1.32
CA VAL A 23 -2.81 19.02 1.16
C VAL A 23 -3.41 19.29 -0.20
N TRP A 24 -4.44 20.12 -0.23
CA TRP A 24 -5.10 20.56 -1.46
C TRP A 24 -4.81 22.04 -1.71
N ASP A 25 -4.38 22.37 -2.92
CA ASP A 25 -4.30 23.76 -3.37
C ASP A 25 -5.72 24.29 -3.61
N ARG A 26 -6.16 25.22 -2.75
CA ARG A 26 -7.50 25.81 -2.83
C ARG A 26 -7.73 26.62 -4.11
N ARG A 27 -6.68 27.10 -4.76
CA ARG A 27 -6.77 27.91 -5.99
C ARG A 27 -7.07 27.05 -7.21
N THR A 28 -6.46 25.88 -7.29
CA THR A 28 -6.60 24.96 -8.44
C THR A 28 -7.61 23.86 -8.17
N GLY A 29 -7.95 23.61 -6.89
CA GLY A 29 -8.75 22.46 -6.48
C GLY A 29 -8.02 21.14 -6.68
N GLN A 30 -6.70 21.17 -6.90
CA GLN A 30 -5.86 20.01 -7.12
C GLN A 30 -5.10 19.66 -5.83
N LEU A 31 -4.60 18.44 -5.79
CA LEU A 31 -3.73 18.02 -4.71
C LEU A 31 -2.37 18.75 -4.85
N ALA A 32 -1.75 19.11 -3.74
CA ALA A 32 -0.41 19.67 -3.76
C ALA A 32 0.59 18.61 -4.27
N PRO A 33 1.63 18.99 -5.03
CA PRO A 33 2.57 18.04 -5.62
C PRO A 33 3.17 17.05 -4.60
N GLU A 34 3.52 17.52 -3.41
CA GLU A 34 4.06 16.68 -2.33
C GLU A 34 3.06 15.63 -1.83
N SER A 35 1.76 15.96 -1.85
CA SER A 35 0.70 15.04 -1.48
C SER A 35 0.39 14.05 -2.60
N GLU A 36 0.56 14.45 -3.87
CA GLU A 36 0.47 13.53 -5.01
C GLU A 36 1.60 12.50 -4.96
N GLU A 37 2.83 12.95 -4.75
CA GLU A 37 4.00 12.10 -4.63
C GLU A 37 3.89 11.14 -3.44
N ALA A 38 3.45 11.62 -2.28
CA ALA A 38 3.24 10.79 -1.10
C ALA A 38 2.19 9.69 -1.35
N LYS A 39 1.07 10.02 -2.01
CA LYS A 39 0.04 9.03 -2.34
C LYS A 39 0.51 8.04 -3.41
N ALA A 40 1.23 8.50 -4.43
CA ALA A 40 1.78 7.65 -5.47
C ALA A 40 2.78 6.64 -4.87
N THR A 41 3.65 7.10 -3.98
CA THR A 41 4.63 6.25 -3.28
C THR A 41 3.94 5.22 -2.39
N ALA A 42 3.01 5.64 -1.52
CA ALA A 42 2.28 4.72 -0.65
C ALA A 42 1.48 3.68 -1.45
N TRP A 43 0.89 4.09 -2.58
CA TRP A 43 0.17 3.18 -3.47
C TRP A 43 1.10 2.17 -4.15
N ALA A 44 2.28 2.59 -4.59
CA ALA A 44 3.29 1.72 -5.17
C ALA A 44 3.77 0.67 -4.16
N ASN A 45 4.07 1.09 -2.93
CA ASN A 45 4.45 0.20 -1.82
C ASN A 45 3.37 -0.84 -1.55
N TRP A 46 2.09 -0.42 -1.50
CA TRP A 46 0.97 -1.33 -1.31
C TRP A 46 0.86 -2.35 -2.44
N CYS A 47 0.98 -1.92 -3.69
CA CYS A 47 0.93 -2.82 -4.85
C CYS A 47 2.07 -3.84 -4.83
N GLU A 48 3.28 -3.45 -4.45
CA GLU A 48 4.44 -4.34 -4.36
C GLU A 48 4.29 -5.35 -3.23
N ALA A 49 3.86 -4.90 -2.04
CA ALA A 49 3.63 -5.78 -0.89
C ALA A 49 2.53 -6.81 -1.18
N ALA A 50 1.42 -6.38 -1.80
CA ALA A 50 0.32 -7.26 -2.20
C ALA A 50 0.79 -8.31 -3.22
N ARG A 51 1.47 -7.87 -4.28
CA ARG A 51 2.00 -8.78 -5.32
C ARG A 51 2.97 -9.80 -4.74
N THR A 52 3.83 -9.38 -3.82
CA THR A 52 4.82 -10.24 -3.18
C THR A 52 4.15 -11.29 -2.30
N LEU A 53 3.13 -10.90 -1.52
CA LEU A 53 2.35 -11.84 -0.71
C LEU A 53 1.58 -12.84 -1.59
N ASP A 54 0.96 -12.36 -2.67
CA ASP A 54 0.23 -13.22 -3.60
C ASP A 54 1.15 -14.25 -4.25
N LEU A 55 2.33 -13.82 -4.74
CA LEU A 55 3.32 -14.73 -5.30
C LEU A 55 3.79 -15.76 -4.26
N PHE A 56 4.04 -15.34 -3.02
CA PHE A 56 4.41 -16.27 -1.95
C PHE A 56 3.33 -17.32 -1.72
N ASN A 57 2.05 -16.92 -1.68
CA ASN A 57 0.94 -17.83 -1.45
C ASN A 57 0.76 -18.83 -2.60
N VAL A 58 1.05 -18.42 -3.85
CA VAL A 58 1.04 -19.33 -5.01
C VAL A 58 2.17 -20.36 -4.93
N LEU A 59 3.38 -19.94 -4.56
CA LEU A 59 4.55 -20.82 -4.48
C LEU A 59 4.55 -21.73 -3.24
N HIS A 60 3.88 -21.30 -2.18
CA HIS A 60 3.81 -22.00 -0.89
C HIS A 60 2.35 -22.12 -0.44
N PRO A 61 1.54 -22.92 -1.15
CA PRO A 61 0.14 -23.10 -0.80
C PRO A 61 0.03 -23.73 0.60
N GLU A 62 -0.93 -23.28 1.39
CA GLU A 62 -1.22 -23.96 2.65
C GLU A 62 -1.73 -25.37 2.37
N PRO A 63 -1.24 -26.39 3.09
CA PRO A 63 -1.73 -27.74 2.95
C PRO A 63 -3.22 -27.75 3.29
N VAL A 64 -4.05 -28.14 2.32
CA VAL A 64 -5.47 -28.35 2.54
C VAL A 64 -5.60 -29.58 3.43
N ALA A 65 -6.08 -29.40 4.67
CA ALA A 65 -6.43 -30.53 5.51
C ALA A 65 -7.59 -31.28 4.83
N VAL A 66 -7.34 -32.52 4.42
CA VAL A 66 -8.33 -33.46 3.89
C VAL A 66 -8.94 -34.26 5.03
#